data_AF-A0A7X6PBG4-F1
#
_entry.id   AF-A0A7X6PBG4-F1
#
_cell.length_a   1.000
_cell.length_b   1.000
_cell.length_c   1.000
_cell.angle_alpha   90.00
_cell.angle_beta   90.00
_cell.angle_gamma   90.00
#
_symmetry.space_group_name_H-M   'P 1'
#
loop_
_entity.id
_entity.type
_entity.pdbx_description
1 polymer ?
#
loop_
_entity_poly.entity_id
_entity_poly.type
_entity_poly.pdbx_seq_one_letter_code
_entity_poly.pdbx_strand_id
1 'polypeptide(L)'
;MKKGIPLKKLIQLKYPFKLPDLPKPPILSVNFTDACDLQCVYCNNPLFPYPRTMMSDEVFNCLLKNLKKAKINRVRIGGGEPTLHPKCALMLKQLSG
;
A
#
# COMPACT_ATOMS: atom_id res chain seq x y z
N MET A 1 12.64 -3.63 -4.50
CA MET A 1 12.23 -2.33 -5.15
C MET A 1 13.18 -1.17 -4.79
N LYS A 2 14.21 -0.85 -5.60
CA LYS A 2 15.26 0.13 -5.21
C LYS A 2 15.28 1.47 -5.96
N LYS A 3 14.45 1.65 -7.00
CA LYS A 3 14.41 2.90 -7.77
C LYS A 3 13.35 3.83 -7.18
N GLY A 4 13.75 5.06 -6.84
CA GLY A 4 12.83 6.12 -6.43
C GLY A 4 11.78 6.44 -7.51
N ILE A 5 10.79 7.24 -7.15
CA ILE A 5 9.78 7.70 -8.10
C ILE A 5 10.41 8.82 -8.94
N PRO A 6 10.37 8.76 -10.29
CA PRO A 6 10.90 9.83 -11.13
C PRO A 6 10.23 11.18 -10.83
N LEU A 7 11.01 12.27 -10.85
CA LEU A 7 10.53 13.63 -10.53
C LEU A 7 9.31 14.03 -11.36
N LYS A 8 9.31 13.73 -12.67
CA LYS A 8 8.17 13.97 -13.56
C LYS A 8 6.87 13.35 -13.03
N LYS A 9 6.94 12.11 -12.54
CA LYS A 9 5.76 11.40 -11.98
C LYS A 9 5.33 11.99 -10.64
N LEU A 10 6.26 12.46 -9.81
CA LEU A 10 5.93 13.15 -8.56
C LEU A 10 5.19 14.47 -8.82
N ILE A 11 5.62 15.23 -9.83
CA ILE A 11 4.94 16.48 -10.23
C ILE A 11 3.52 16.17 -10.71
N GLN A 12 3.33 15.14 -11.54
CA GLN A 12 2.00 14.71 -12.00
C GLN A 12 1.09 14.33 -10.83
N LEU A 13 1.58 13.54 -9.86
CA LEU A 13 0.82 13.20 -8.66
C LEU A 13 0.42 14.42 -7.82
N LYS A 14 1.23 15.47 -7.81
CA LYS A 14 0.98 16.68 -7.02
C LYS A 14 -0.09 17.57 -7.64
N TYR A 15 -0.25 17.52 -8.96
CA TYR A 15 -1.19 18.37 -9.70
C TYR A 15 -2.15 17.55 -10.58
N PRO A 16 -2.94 16.63 -9.98
CA PRO A 16 -3.78 15.69 -10.74
C PRO A 16 -4.88 16.39 -11.55
N PHE A 17 -5.34 17.56 -11.11
CA PHE A 17 -6.35 18.35 -11.84
C PHE A 17 -5.77 19.19 -12.99
N LYS A 18 -4.45 19.28 -13.11
CA LYS A 18 -3.78 20.10 -14.15
C LYS A 18 -2.98 19.27 -15.14
N LEU A 19 -2.70 18.01 -14.83
CA LEU A 19 -1.82 17.14 -15.60
C LEU A 19 -2.54 15.83 -15.92
N PRO A 20 -2.27 15.19 -17.07
CA PRO A 20 -2.91 13.94 -17.42
C PRO A 20 -2.52 12.83 -16.47
N ASP A 21 -3.44 11.89 -16.28
CA ASP A 21 -3.22 10.71 -15.47
C ASP A 21 -2.07 9.86 -16.02
N LEU A 22 -1.33 9.25 -15.09
CA LEU A 22 -0.32 8.29 -15.44
C LEU A 22 -0.99 6.98 -15.89
N PRO A 23 -0.46 6.29 -16.92
CA PRO A 23 -0.99 5.01 -17.38
C PRO A 23 -0.93 3.90 -16.31
N LYS A 24 -0.17 4.14 -15.24
CA LYS A 24 -0.14 3.31 -14.04
C LYS A 24 0.20 4.15 -12.81
N PRO A 25 -0.32 3.79 -11.63
CA PRO A 25 0.00 4.51 -10.42
C PRO A 25 1.50 4.37 -10.12
N PRO A 26 2.22 5.47 -9.82
CA PRO A 26 3.62 5.40 -9.39
C PRO A 26 3.74 4.86 -7.96
N ILE A 27 2.68 4.96 -7.15
CA ILE A 27 2.64 4.50 -5.76
C ILE A 27 1.40 3.63 -5.57
N LEU A 28 1.57 2.46 -4.96
CA LEU A 28 0.47 1.63 -4.48
C LEU A 28 0.51 1.61 -2.95
N SER A 29 -0.59 1.99 -2.29
CA SER A 29 -0.77 1.80 -0.85
C SER A 29 -1.43 0.44 -0.61
N VAL A 30 -0.84 -0.36 0.28
CA VAL A 30 -1.28 -1.72 0.62
C VAL A 30 -1.46 -1.80 2.12
N ASN A 31 -2.66 -2.17 2.56
CA ASN A 31 -2.96 -2.37 3.97
C ASN A 31 -2.84 -3.85 4.31
N PHE A 32 -1.98 -4.20 5.28
CA PHE A 32 -1.86 -5.58 5.74
C PHE A 32 -2.97 -5.96 6.72
N THR A 33 -3.45 -5.00 7.50
CA THR A 33 -4.52 -5.20 8.47
C THR A 33 -5.16 -3.88 8.85
N ASP A 34 -6.42 -3.93 9.27
CA ASP A 34 -7.11 -2.79 9.88
C ASP A 34 -6.98 -2.79 11.42
N ALA A 35 -6.32 -3.78 12.01
CA ALA A 35 -6.03 -3.84 13.44
C ALA A 35 -5.03 -2.74 13.84
N CYS A 36 -5.29 -2.07 14.96
CA CYS A 36 -4.43 -1.03 15.52
C CYS A 36 -4.59 -1.05 17.05
N ASP A 37 -3.49 -0.86 17.76
CA ASP A 37 -3.41 -0.78 19.22
C ASP A 37 -3.56 0.67 19.75
N LEU A 38 -3.72 1.64 18.85
CA LEU A 38 -3.99 3.05 19.16
C LEU A 38 -5.40 3.49 18.75
N GLN A 39 -5.86 4.60 19.36
CA GLN A 39 -7.17 5.21 19.12
C GLN A 39 -7.06 6.71 18.79
N CYS A 40 -6.29 7.04 17.76
CA CYS A 40 -6.01 8.44 17.41
C CYS A 40 -7.30 9.18 17.01
N VAL A 41 -7.53 10.38 17.56
CA VAL A 41 -8.74 11.20 17.32
C VAL A 41 -8.91 11.63 15.85
N TYR A 42 -7.83 11.65 15.08
CA TYR A 42 -7.81 11.99 13.66
C TYR A 42 -7.78 10.75 12.74
N CYS A 43 -7.91 9.54 13.28
CA CYS A 43 -7.84 8.32 12.49
C CYS A 43 -9.17 8.06 11.77
N ASN A 44 -9.09 7.83 10.46
CA ASN A 44 -10.23 7.40 9.66
C ASN A 44 -10.45 5.88 9.68
N ASN A 45 -9.44 5.08 10.07
CA ASN A 45 -9.51 3.61 10.04
C ASN A 45 -10.73 3.03 10.82
N PRO A 46 -11.08 3.52 12.02
CA PRO A 46 -12.26 3.03 12.75
C PRO A 46 -13.60 3.41 12.12
N LEU A 47 -13.62 4.37 11.18
CA LEU A 47 -14.84 4.89 10.56
C LEU A 47 -15.26 4.10 9.32
N PHE A 48 -14.45 3.14 8.85
CA PHE A 48 -14.80 2.33 7.71
C PHE A 48 -15.98 1.39 8.04
N PRO A 49 -16.98 1.27 7.15
CA PRO A 49 -18.21 0.51 7.42
C PRO A 49 -18.04 -1.02 7.28
N TYR A 50 -16.82 -1.49 7.04
CA TYR A 50 -16.53 -2.89 6.75
C TYR A 50 -15.90 -3.59 7.98
N PRO A 51 -16.04 -4.92 8.10
CA PRO A 51 -15.35 -5.66 9.13
C PRO A 51 -13.84 -5.43 9.06
N ARG A 52 -13.21 -5.25 10.23
CA ARG A 52 -11.75 -5.16 10.31
C ARG A 52 -11.15 -6.52 10.02
N THR A 53 -10.22 -6.58 9.07
CA THR A 53 -9.62 -7.84 8.64
C THR A 53 -8.10 -7.81 8.62
N MET A 54 -7.51 -8.97 8.39
CA MET A 54 -6.11 -9.17 8.09
C MET A 54 -6.00 -9.73 6.68
N MET A 55 -5.02 -9.27 5.92
CA MET A 55 -4.79 -9.72 4.56
C MET A 55 -4.44 -11.22 4.55
N SER A 56 -5.21 -12.01 3.81
CA SER A 56 -4.93 -13.44 3.67
C SER A 56 -3.72 -13.71 2.77
N ASP A 57 -3.14 -14.91 2.88
CA ASP A 57 -2.03 -15.33 2.03
C ASP A 57 -2.45 -15.36 0.55
N GLU A 58 -3.70 -15.74 0.24
CA GLU A 58 -4.23 -15.78 -1.12
C GLU A 58 -4.25 -14.37 -1.74
N VAL A 59 -4.76 -13.38 -1.00
CA VAL A 59 -4.80 -11.97 -1.43
C VAL A 59 -3.38 -11.44 -1.61
N PHE A 60 -2.49 -11.73 -0.67
CA PHE A 60 -1.10 -11.29 -0.73
C PHE A 60 -0.34 -11.91 -1.91
N ASN A 61 -0.52 -13.21 -2.16
CA ASN A 61 0.07 -13.90 -3.31
C ASN A 61 -0.46 -13.33 -4.64
N CYS A 62 -1.75 -13.01 -4.70
CA CYS A 62 -2.34 -12.31 -5.85
C CYS A 62 -1.70 -10.93 -6.06
N LEU A 63 -1.54 -10.15 -4.98
CA LEU A 63 -0.87 -8.86 -5.01
C LEU A 63 0.57 -8.98 -5.55
N LEU A 64 1.37 -9.91 -5.02
CA LEU A 64 2.76 -10.13 -5.46
C LEU A 64 2.85 -10.45 -6.95
N LYS A 65 1.97 -11.34 -7.45
CA LYS A 65 1.92 -11.72 -8.86
C LYS A 65 1.64 -10.51 -9.76
N ASN A 66 0.69 -9.65 -9.35
CA ASN A 66 0.30 -8.48 -10.11
C ASN A 66 1.35 -7.36 -10.04
N LEU A 67 1.99 -7.16 -8.89
CA LEU A 67 3.06 -6.17 -8.71
C LEU A 67 4.26 -6.42 -9.64
N LYS A 68 4.66 -7.69 -9.80
CA LYS A 68 5.74 -8.10 -10.73
C LYS A 68 5.44 -7.70 -12.17
N LYS A 69 4.17 -7.81 -12.60
CA LYS A 69 3.72 -7.43 -13.94
C LYS A 69 3.60 -5.91 -14.11
N ALA A 70 3.00 -5.22 -13.14
CA ALA A 70 2.69 -3.81 -13.22
C ALA A 70 3.92 -2.89 -13.16
N LYS A 71 5.05 -3.36 -12.59
CA LYS A 71 6.29 -2.59 -12.43
C LYS A 71 6.04 -1.23 -11.75
N ILE A 72 5.28 -1.23 -10.65
CA ILE A 72 4.99 -0.05 -9.84
C ILE A 72 6.28 0.46 -9.19
N ASN A 73 6.45 1.78 -9.08
CA ASN A 73 7.71 2.36 -8.58
C ASN A 73 7.85 2.18 -7.06
N ARG A 74 6.76 2.37 -6.30
CA ARG A 74 6.77 2.30 -4.83
C ARG A 74 5.53 1.60 -4.30
N VAL A 75 5.71 0.69 -3.36
CA VAL A 75 4.64 0.16 -2.51
C VAL A 75 4.78 0.81 -1.14
N ARG A 76 3.70 1.36 -0.62
CA ARG A 76 3.58 1.88 0.76
C ARG A 76 2.76 0.90 1.56
N ILE A 77 3.22 0.54 2.75
CA ILE A 77 2.52 -0.36 3.65
C ILE A 77 1.82 0.46 4.72
N GLY A 78 0.55 0.16 4.97
CA GLY A 78 -0.31 0.86 5.93
C GLY A 78 -1.45 -0.02 6.45
N GLY A 79 -2.56 0.61 6.80
CA GLY A 79 -3.74 -0.01 7.40
C GLY A 79 -4.06 0.64 8.74
N GLY A 80 -4.35 -0.18 9.75
CA GLY A 80 -4.12 0.17 11.15
C GLY A 80 -2.61 0.22 11.43
N GLU A 81 -2.14 -0.61 12.34
CA GLU A 81 -0.72 -0.81 12.60
C GLU A 81 -0.22 -2.08 11.85
N PRO A 82 0.54 -1.94 10.75
CA PRO A 82 0.93 -3.09 9.92
C PRO A 82 1.71 -4.17 10.67
N THR A 83 2.48 -3.78 11.70
CA THR A 83 3.30 -4.72 12.48
C THR A 83 2.47 -5.68 13.34
N LEU A 84 1.18 -5.40 13.57
CA LEU A 84 0.26 -6.32 14.24
C LEU A 84 -0.15 -7.52 13.37
N HIS A 85 0.08 -7.47 12.05
CA HIS A 85 -0.16 -8.63 11.20
C HIS A 85 0.88 -9.73 11.52
N PRO A 86 0.48 -10.97 11.87
CA PRO A 86 1.42 -12.03 12.29
C PRO A 86 2.51 -12.35 11.26
N LYS A 87 2.22 -12.13 9.98
CA LYS A 87 3.16 -12.35 8.86
C LYS A 87 3.81 -11.07 8.32
N CYS A 88 3.72 -9.94 9.02
CA CYS A 88 4.20 -8.63 8.52
C CYS A 88 5.66 -8.69 8.03
N ALA A 89 6.58 -9.21 8.85
CA ALA A 89 7.99 -9.35 8.48
C ALA A 89 8.22 -10.23 7.24
N LEU A 90 7.48 -11.34 7.13
CA LEU A 90 7.53 -12.23 5.97
C LEU A 90 7.05 -11.52 4.70
N MET A 91 5.91 -10.83 4.78
CA MET A 91 5.32 -10.09 3.67
C MET A 91 6.24 -8.95 3.20
N LEU A 92 6.84 -8.19 4.12
CA LEU A 92 7.84 -7.17 3.80
C LEU A 92 9.07 -7.75 3.10
N LYS A 93 9.57 -8.89 3.58
CA LYS A 93 10.69 -9.60 2.93
C LYS A 93 10.33 -9.98 1.49
N GLN A 94 9.14 -10.53 1.27
CA GLN A 94 8.66 -10.93 -0.06
C GLN A 94 8.42 -9.74 -1.00
N LEU A 95 8.05 -8.56 -0.48
CA LEU A 95 7.93 -7.32 -1.27
C LEU A 95 9.27 -6.65 -1.59
N SER A 96 10.28 -6.90 -0.76
CA SER A 96 11.61 -6.27 -0.91
C SER A 96 12.44 -6.89 -2.03
N GLY A 97 12.27 -8.21 -2.25
CA GLY A 97 12.92 -9.01 -3.30
C GLY A 97 12.55 -8.56 -4.70
#